data_AF-A0A8H6UJP2-F1
#
_entry.id   AF-A0A8H6UJP2-F1
#
_cell.length_a   1.000
_cell.length_b   1.000
_cell.length_c   1.000
_cell.angle_alpha   90.00
_cell.angle_beta   90.00
_cell.angle_gamma   90.00
#
_symmetry.space_group_name_H-M   'P 1'
#
loop_
_entity.id
_entity.type
_entity.pdbx_description
1 polymer ?
#
loop_
_entity_poly.entity_id
_entity_poly.type
_entity_poly.pdbx_seq_one_letter_code
_entity_poly.pdbx_strand_id
1 'polypeptide(L)'
;MSAPPTAPALSLEASLYLFHHVFLPPKLPQSDDYDAGCELILLDSVIKTLQTFSALVPNQHRQVLGPVITMVARLREIRGSHGDVSEGKLKEALQKLDTEGKILAPCHNFQVNNQF
;
A
#
# COMPACT_ATOMS: atom_id res chain seq x y z
N MET A 1 34.03 7.68 1.20
CA MET A 1 32.95 6.81 0.67
C MET A 1 32.05 6.48 1.85
N SER A 2 30.93 7.20 2.01
CA SER A 2 29.99 6.97 3.11
C SER A 2 29.10 5.78 2.78
N ALA A 3 28.97 4.84 3.71
CA ALA A 3 28.09 3.68 3.57
C ALA A 3 26.65 4.16 3.30
N PRO A 4 25.88 3.47 2.44
CA PRO A 4 24.47 3.78 2.27
C PRO A 4 23.77 3.62 3.63
N PRO A 5 22.81 4.49 3.99
CA PRO A 5 22.06 4.34 5.22
C PRO A 5 21.37 2.97 5.19
N THR A 6 21.86 2.07 6.04
CA THR A 6 21.27 0.75 6.22
C THR A 6 19.86 0.98 6.74
N ALA A 7 18.86 0.77 5.88
CA ALA A 7 17.48 0.75 6.33
C ALA A 7 17.40 -0.25 7.49
N PRO A 8 16.71 0.07 8.60
CA PRO A 8 16.65 -0.81 9.75
C PRO A 8 16.19 -2.19 9.28
N ALA A 9 17.02 -3.20 9.55
CA ALA A 9 16.69 -4.57 9.20
C ALA A 9 15.42 -4.97 9.94
N LEU A 10 14.41 -5.45 9.20
CA LEU A 10 13.21 -5.99 9.80
C LEU A 10 13.58 -7.18 10.70
N SER A 11 12.81 -7.39 11.77
CA SER A 11 12.94 -8.62 12.55
C SER A 11 12.62 -9.83 11.66
N LEU A 12 13.15 -11.01 12.03
CA LEU A 12 12.84 -12.26 11.34
C LEU A 12 11.32 -12.52 11.33
N GLU A 13 10.64 -12.22 12.44
CA GLU A 13 9.21 -12.37 12.59
C GLU A 13 8.42 -11.48 11.61
N ALA A 14 8.73 -10.17 11.55
CA ALA A 14 8.11 -9.25 10.60
C ALA A 14 8.40 -9.67 9.15
N SER A 15 9.61 -10.14 8.87
CA SER A 15 10.00 -10.62 7.54
C SER A 15 9.19 -11.87 7.13
N LEU A 16 9.03 -12.82 8.05
CA LEU A 16 8.21 -14.01 7.84
C LEU A 16 6.73 -13.65 7.71
N TYR A 17 6.23 -12.71 8.51
CA TYR A 17 4.87 -12.19 8.38
C TYR A 17 4.64 -11.64 6.96
N LEU A 18 5.47 -10.69 6.52
CA LEU A 18 5.38 -10.11 5.17
C LEU A 18 5.42 -11.20 4.09
N PHE A 19 6.29 -12.19 4.22
CA PHE A 19 6.37 -13.30 3.27
C PHE A 19 5.05 -14.10 3.18
N HIS A 20 4.41 -14.35 4.33
CA HIS A 20 3.14 -15.08 4.38
C HIS A 20 1.93 -14.25 4.00
N HIS A 21 1.98 -12.92 4.12
CA HIS A 21 0.86 -12.05 3.73
C HIS A 21 1.00 -11.47 2.31
N VAL A 22 2.13 -11.69 1.64
CA VAL A 22 2.36 -11.25 0.24
C VAL A 22 2.46 -12.43 -0.73
N PHE A 23 3.13 -13.53 -0.35
CA PHE A 23 3.47 -14.60 -1.31
C PHE A 23 2.83 -15.95 -0.97
N LEU A 24 2.63 -16.25 0.30
CA LEU A 24 2.00 -17.50 0.74
C LEU A 24 0.57 -17.25 1.23
N PRO A 25 -0.22 -18.30 1.45
CA PRO A 25 -1.42 -18.19 2.25
C PRO A 25 -1.06 -17.80 3.69
N PRO A 26 -1.98 -17.13 4.42
CA PRO A 26 -1.89 -16.96 5.86
C PRO A 26 -1.59 -18.29 6.54
N LYS A 27 -0.81 -18.26 7.62
CA LYS A 27 -0.22 -19.47 8.22
C LYS A 27 -1.25 -20.43 8.78
N LEU A 28 -2.47 -19.96 9.04
CA LEU A 28 -3.47 -20.72 9.78
C LEU A 28 -4.75 -20.83 8.95
N PRO A 29 -5.25 -22.06 8.69
CA PRO A 29 -6.49 -22.24 7.94
C PRO A 29 -7.74 -21.71 8.69
N GLN A 30 -7.63 -21.33 9.97
CA GLN A 30 -8.76 -20.91 10.82
C GLN A 30 -8.43 -19.97 11.99
N SER A 31 -7.20 -19.44 12.13
CA SER A 31 -6.83 -18.55 13.24
C SER A 31 -6.39 -17.20 12.69
N ASP A 32 -6.66 -16.16 13.48
CA ASP A 32 -6.25 -14.79 13.20
C ASP A 32 -4.72 -14.70 13.43
N ASP A 33 -3.94 -14.74 12.35
CA ASP A 33 -2.50 -14.46 12.38
C ASP A 33 -2.21 -12.96 12.19
N TYR A 34 -3.24 -12.11 12.20
CA TYR A 34 -3.16 -10.66 12.11
C TYR A 34 -2.31 -10.06 13.25
N ASP A 35 -1.35 -9.23 12.86
CA ASP A 35 -0.62 -8.37 13.79
C ASP A 35 -0.61 -6.93 13.27
N ALA A 36 -1.22 -6.02 14.03
CA ALA A 36 -1.36 -4.62 13.64
C ALA A 36 -0.02 -3.93 13.38
N GLY A 37 1.04 -4.31 14.13
CA GLY A 37 2.39 -3.77 13.96
C GLY A 37 3.02 -4.24 12.66
N CYS A 38 2.97 -5.53 12.37
CA CYS A 38 3.45 -6.13 11.13
C CYS A 38 2.69 -5.61 9.91
N GLU A 39 1.38 -5.35 10.05
CA GLU A 39 0.60 -4.68 9.01
C GLU A 39 1.06 -3.24 8.74
N LEU A 40 1.50 -2.49 9.76
CA LEU A 40 2.04 -1.13 9.54
C LEU A 40 3.38 -1.23 8.79
N ILE A 41 4.23 -2.18 9.18
CA ILE A 41 5.51 -2.47 8.54
C ILE A 41 5.30 -2.89 7.08
N LEU A 42 4.29 -3.73 6.81
CA LEU A 42 3.91 -4.16 5.47
C LEU A 42 3.51 -2.94 4.62
N LEU A 43 2.62 -2.08 5.11
CA LEU A 43 2.22 -0.87 4.40
C LEU A 43 3.41 0.07 4.12
N ASP A 44 4.27 0.32 5.11
CA ASP A 44 5.47 1.16 4.93
C ASP A 44 6.41 0.57 3.87
N SER A 45 6.56 -0.77 3.88
CA SER A 45 7.37 -1.49 2.89
C SER A 45 6.77 -1.37 1.49
N VAL A 46 5.46 -1.59 1.33
CA VAL A 46 4.75 -1.46 0.05
C VAL A 46 4.85 -0.04 -0.50
N ILE A 47 4.65 0.99 0.34
CA ILE A 47 4.78 2.39 -0.07
C ILE A 47 6.19 2.66 -0.61
N LYS A 48 7.22 2.26 0.13
CA LYS A 48 8.63 2.45 -0.26
C LYS A 48 8.96 1.69 -1.55
N THR A 49 8.47 0.47 -1.69
CA THR A 49 8.67 -0.33 -2.91
C THR A 49 7.98 0.30 -4.10
N LEU A 50 6.75 0.79 -3.96
CA LEU A 50 6.03 1.48 -5.05
C LEU A 50 6.71 2.78 -5.46
N GLN A 51 7.21 3.57 -4.49
CA GLN A 51 7.99 4.78 -4.77
C GLN A 51 9.28 4.46 -5.53
N THR A 52 10.00 3.42 -5.11
CA THR A 52 11.23 2.95 -5.77
C THR A 52 10.91 2.43 -7.18
N PHE A 53 9.86 1.64 -7.32
CA PHE A 53 9.42 1.09 -8.60
C PHE A 53 8.98 2.20 -9.57
N SER A 54 8.31 3.23 -9.08
CA SER A 54 7.93 4.41 -9.89
C SER A 54 9.14 5.10 -10.52
N ALA A 55 10.27 5.15 -9.81
CA ALA A 55 11.51 5.69 -10.36
C ALA A 55 12.09 4.84 -11.52
N LEU A 56 11.83 3.53 -11.51
CA LEU A 56 12.38 2.57 -12.47
C LEU A 56 11.52 2.39 -13.73
N VAL A 57 10.23 2.74 -13.69
CA VAL A 57 9.33 2.56 -14.84
C VAL A 57 9.27 3.79 -15.77
N PRO A 58 8.92 3.59 -17.06
CA PRO A 58 8.64 4.69 -17.99
C PRO A 58 7.56 5.65 -17.49
N ASN A 59 7.65 6.92 -17.92
CA ASN A 59 6.73 8.01 -17.51
C ASN A 59 5.24 7.67 -17.70
N GLN A 60 4.90 6.93 -18.74
CA GLN A 60 3.53 6.50 -19.01
C GLN A 60 2.93 5.67 -17.87
N HIS A 61 3.75 4.83 -17.21
CA HIS A 61 3.31 4.01 -16.08
C HIS A 61 3.33 4.79 -14.75
N ARG A 62 4.16 5.83 -14.64
CA ARG A 62 4.21 6.69 -13.43
C ARG A 62 2.88 7.38 -13.15
N GLN A 63 2.11 7.72 -14.19
CA GLN A 63 0.77 8.32 -14.05
C GLN A 63 -0.22 7.39 -13.35
N VAL A 64 -0.05 6.08 -13.46
CA VAL A 64 -0.89 5.08 -12.75
C VAL A 64 -0.37 4.86 -11.34
N LEU A 65 0.95 4.85 -11.15
CA LEU A 65 1.56 4.61 -9.83
C LEU A 65 1.35 5.75 -8.84
N GLY A 66 1.26 7.00 -9.30
CA GLY A 66 1.00 8.16 -8.43
C GLY A 66 -0.26 8.00 -7.57
N PRO A 67 -1.44 7.78 -8.18
CA PRO A 67 -2.68 7.53 -7.44
C PRO A 67 -2.58 6.33 -6.49
N VAL A 68 -1.96 5.23 -6.92
CA VAL A 68 -1.80 4.03 -6.08
C VAL A 68 -0.96 4.32 -4.84
N ILE A 69 0.20 4.98 -5.00
CA ILE A 69 1.06 5.39 -3.88
C ILE A 69 0.29 6.29 -2.91
N THR A 70 -0.45 7.28 -3.43
CA THR A 70 -1.27 8.19 -2.60
C THR A 70 -2.34 7.44 -1.83
N MET A 71 -3.05 6.50 -2.45
CA MET A 71 -4.08 5.70 -1.78
C MET A 71 -3.49 4.85 -0.65
N VAL A 72 -2.39 4.13 -0.90
CA VAL A 72 -1.76 3.28 0.11
C VAL A 72 -1.16 4.13 1.25
N ALA A 73 -0.59 5.30 0.93
CA ALA A 73 -0.09 6.25 1.94
C ALA A 73 -1.22 6.78 2.85
N ARG A 74 -2.35 7.17 2.27
CA ARG A 74 -3.52 7.61 3.07
C ARG A 74 -4.04 6.48 3.96
N LEU A 75 -4.12 5.26 3.45
CA LEU A 75 -4.49 4.08 4.26
C LEU A 75 -3.54 3.91 5.45
N ARG A 76 -2.23 4.06 5.22
CA ARG A 76 -1.20 3.99 6.26
C ARG A 76 -1.31 5.11 7.30
N GLU A 77 -1.71 6.30 6.90
CA GLU A 77 -1.92 7.43 7.81
C GLU A 77 -3.14 7.21 8.70
N ILE A 78 -4.25 6.73 8.12
CA ILE A 78 -5.53 6.51 8.80
C ILE A 78 -5.42 5.42 9.86
N ARG A 79 -4.63 4.38 9.61
CA ARG A 79 -4.44 3.28 10.55
C ARG A 79 -3.68 3.72 11.81
N GLY A 80 -4.26 3.40 12.96
CA GLY A 80 -3.65 3.51 14.28
C GLY A 80 -2.69 2.36 14.58
N SER A 81 -1.96 2.49 15.70
CA SER A 81 -0.95 1.52 16.11
C SER A 81 -1.51 0.16 16.54
N HIS A 82 -2.81 0.09 16.84
CA HIS A 82 -3.48 -1.14 17.28
C HIS A 82 -4.38 -1.73 16.19
N GLY A 83 -4.24 -1.26 14.94
CA GLY A 83 -5.09 -1.69 13.83
C GLY A 83 -6.42 -0.95 13.78
N ASP A 84 -6.65 -0.01 14.71
CA ASP A 84 -7.79 0.88 14.72
C ASP A 84 -7.73 1.92 13.59
N VAL A 85 -8.85 2.58 13.34
CA VAL A 85 -8.98 3.65 12.34
C VAL A 85 -9.09 4.97 13.08
N SER A 86 -8.17 5.89 12.81
CA SER A 86 -8.22 7.24 13.36
C SER A 86 -9.33 8.04 12.66
N GLU A 87 -10.41 8.34 13.38
CA GLU A 87 -11.55 9.11 12.87
C GLU A 87 -11.12 10.47 12.29
N GLY A 88 -10.26 11.20 13.02
CA GLY A 88 -9.76 12.50 12.58
C GLY A 88 -9.01 12.42 11.24
N LYS A 89 -8.09 11.46 11.13
CA LYS A 89 -7.32 11.26 9.90
C LYS A 89 -8.17 10.71 8.76
N LEU A 90 -9.15 9.87 9.06
CA LEU A 90 -10.12 9.40 8.06
C LEU A 90 -10.91 10.59 7.49
N LYS A 91 -11.41 11.47 8.36
CA LYS A 91 -12.13 12.68 7.94
C LYS A 91 -11.26 13.58 7.07
N GLU A 92 -10.02 13.83 7.46
CA GLU A 92 -9.06 14.59 6.64
C GLU A 92 -8.80 13.93 5.29
N ALA A 93 -8.61 12.61 5.25
CA ALA A 93 -8.38 11.87 4.01
C ALA A 93 -9.59 11.95 3.07
N LEU A 94 -10.81 11.90 3.61
CA LEU A 94 -12.04 12.06 2.84
C LEU A 94 -12.18 13.49 2.29
N GLN A 95 -11.84 14.52 3.07
CA GLN A 95 -11.82 15.91 2.60
C GLN A 95 -10.81 16.11 1.48
N LYS A 96 -9.62 15.48 1.57
CA LYS A 96 -8.60 15.52 0.52
C LYS A 96 -9.01 14.78 -0.75
N LEU A 97 -9.97 13.84 -0.70
CA LEU A 97 -10.51 13.22 -1.91
C LEU A 97 -11.36 14.21 -2.72
N ASP A 98 -12.10 15.10 -2.06
CA ASP A 98 -12.91 16.11 -2.73
C ASP A 98 -12.05 17.14 -3.48
N THR A 99 -10.89 17.49 -2.90
CA THR A 99 -9.98 18.50 -3.47
C THR A 99 -8.93 17.94 -4.43
N GLU A 100 -8.41 16.73 -4.18
CA GLU A 100 -7.30 16.11 -4.93
C GLU A 100 -7.74 14.90 -5.77
N GLY A 101 -8.96 14.37 -5.59
CA GLY A 101 -9.48 13.17 -6.24
C GLY A 101 -9.98 13.35 -7.68
N LYS A 102 -9.51 14.38 -8.39
CA LYS A 102 -9.74 14.48 -9.83
C LYS A 102 -8.95 13.37 -10.52
N ILE A 103 -9.67 12.40 -11.07
CA ILE A 103 -9.23 11.16 -11.73
C ILE A 103 -9.33 9.94 -10.80
N LEU A 104 -10.55 9.60 -10.37
CA LEU A 104 -11.01 8.24 -10.65
C LEU A 104 -11.29 8.22 -12.15
N ALA A 105 -10.41 7.61 -12.95
CA ALA A 105 -10.80 7.21 -14.29
C ALA A 105 -12.12 6.43 -14.14
N PRO A 106 -13.17 6.73 -14.91
CA PRO A 106 -14.40 5.96 -14.84
C PRO A 106 -14.03 4.48 -14.97
N CYS A 107 -14.39 3.68 -13.98
CA CYS A 107 -14.43 2.22 -14.12
C CYS A 107 -15.60 1.88 -15.05
N HIS A 108 -15.54 2.38 -16.28
CA HIS A 108 -16.53 2.19 -17.33
C HIS A 108 -15.80 2.23 -18.67
N ASN A 109 -15.24 1.08 -19.05
CA ASN A 109 -15.13 0.57 -20.42
C ASN A 109 -14.12 -0.57 -20.50
N PHE A 110 -14.45 -1.73 -19.90
CA PHE A 110 -14.08 -2.99 -20.53
C PHE A 110 -15.29 -3.46 -21.33
N GLN A 111 -15.57 -2.78 -22.46
CA GLN A 111 -16.40 -3.39 -23.48
C GLN A 111 -15.59 -4.54 -24.06
N VAL A 112 -15.93 -5.76 -23.64
CA VAL A 112 -15.55 -6.97 -24.36
C VAL A 112 -16.22 -6.85 -25.73
N ASN A 113 -15.47 -6.38 -26.73
CA ASN A 113 -15.84 -6.54 -28.13
C ASN A 113 -15.73 -8.04 -28.45
N ASN A 114 -16.81 -8.76 -28.17
CA ASN A 114 -16.96 -10.13 -28.59
C ASN A 114 -17.33 -10.11 -30.07
N GLN A 115 -16.33 -10.25 -30.94
CA GLN A 115 -16.53 -10.65 -32.33
C GLN A 115 -15.91 -12.04 -32.52
N PHE A 116 -16.78 -13.04 -32.52
CA PHE A 116 -16.66 -14.30 -33.26
C PHE A 116 -18.04 -14.65 -33.79
#